data_AF-A0A142FRU2-F1
#
_entry.id   AF-A0A142FRU2-F1
#
_cell.length_a   1.000
_cell.length_b   1.000
_cell.length_c   1.000
_cell.angle_alpha   90.00
_cell.angle_beta   90.00
_cell.angle_gamma   90.00
#
_symmetry.space_group_name_H-M   'P 1'
#
loop_
_entity.id
_entity.type
_entity.pdbx_description
1 polymer ?
#
loop_
_entity_poly.entity_id
_entity_poly.type
_entity_poly.pdbx_seq_one_letter_code
_entity_poly.pdbx_strand_id
1 'polypeptide(L)'
;MVLTKEKGGLKLLMTICVVLPIYAHGYSAWKGGFTEAGFQVHLYILPFSVLFCLFALSIQRSLRNRLVVTDSGLLVEDFSKVEFPWEVIERVSTRPQLLPRGGACLWLVLKTECDSKYTNRKVRKLNRLIGIDGIPVCNLSTYSGDVEKFLGIIEQRAASA
;
A
#
# COMPACT_ATOMS: atom_id res chain seq x y z
N MET A 1 -19.33 -4.19 -2.14
CA MET A 1 -18.59 -3.44 -3.21
C MET A 1 -17.09 -3.64 -3.00
N VAL A 2 -16.28 -3.67 -4.07
CA VAL A 2 -14.82 -3.89 -3.97
C VAL A 2 -14.05 -2.84 -4.76
N LEU A 3 -13.06 -2.19 -4.13
CA LEU A 3 -12.05 -1.38 -4.81
C LEU A 3 -10.70 -2.11 -4.81
N THR A 4 -9.99 -2.06 -5.94
CA THR A 4 -8.67 -2.66 -6.11
C THR A 4 -7.63 -1.58 -6.37
N LYS A 5 -6.36 -1.82 -6.05
CA LYS A 5 -5.31 -0.83 -6.32
C LYS A 5 -5.09 -0.56 -7.81
N GLU A 6 -4.78 0.68 -8.11
CA GLU A 6 -4.28 1.09 -9.41
C GLU A 6 -2.91 0.46 -9.66
N LYS A 7 -2.77 -0.23 -10.80
CA LYS A 7 -1.61 -1.08 -11.07
C LYS A 7 -0.53 -0.39 -11.89
N GLY A 8 -0.80 0.77 -12.50
CA GLY A 8 0.04 1.38 -13.53
C GLY A 8 1.49 1.61 -13.10
N GLY A 9 1.72 2.59 -12.23
CA GLY A 9 3.08 2.96 -11.79
C GLY A 9 3.79 1.87 -10.99
N LEU A 10 3.05 1.12 -10.17
CA LEU A 10 3.62 0.06 -9.32
C LEU A 10 4.05 -1.18 -10.13
N LYS A 11 3.35 -1.52 -11.22
CA LYS A 11 3.81 -2.57 -12.14
C LYS A 11 5.12 -2.19 -12.82
N LEU A 12 5.24 -0.94 -13.28
CA LEU A 12 6.48 -0.46 -13.90
C LEU A 12 7.65 -0.56 -12.91
N LEU A 13 7.45 -0.12 -11.66
CA LEU A 13 8.47 -0.22 -10.62
C LEU A 13 8.87 -1.68 -10.36
N MET A 14 7.90 -2.59 -10.28
CA MET A 14 8.16 -4.02 -10.14
C MET A 14 8.99 -4.57 -11.32
N THR A 15 8.68 -4.18 -12.55
CA THR A 15 9.45 -4.56 -13.74
C THR A 15 10.89 -4.08 -13.64
N ILE A 16 11.10 -2.81 -13.27
CA ILE A 16 12.45 -2.24 -13.07
C ILE A 16 13.21 -3.06 -12.01
N CYS A 17 12.55 -3.42 -10.90
CA CYS A 17 13.19 -4.20 -9.85
C CYS A 17 13.64 -5.59 -10.31
N VAL A 18 12.98 -6.20 -11.30
CA VAL A 18 13.36 -7.51 -11.83
C VAL A 18 14.41 -7.39 -12.94
N VAL A 19 14.25 -6.43 -13.85
CA VAL A 19 15.11 -6.28 -15.03
C VAL A 19 16.52 -5.82 -14.65
N LEU A 20 16.65 -4.91 -13.69
CA LEU A 20 17.94 -4.30 -13.35
C LEU A 20 18.96 -5.32 -12.79
N PRO A 21 18.59 -6.23 -11.86
CA PRO A 21 19.42 -7.36 -11.48
C PRO A 21 19.80 -8.28 -12.66
N ILE A 22 18.82 -8.66 -13.48
CA ILE A 22 19.07 -9.56 -14.62
C ILE A 22 20.09 -8.94 -15.57
N TYR A 23 19.95 -7.64 -15.86
CA TYR A 23 20.89 -6.90 -16.67
C TYR A 23 22.29 -6.86 -16.04
N ALA A 24 22.39 -6.59 -14.73
CA ALA A 24 23.68 -6.54 -14.04
C ALA A 24 24.42 -7.90 -14.10
N HIS A 25 23.70 -9.01 -13.85
CA HIS A 25 24.27 -10.34 -14.02
C HIS A 25 24.63 -10.62 -15.49
N GLY A 26 23.72 -10.37 -16.44
CA GLY A 26 23.97 -10.61 -17.86
C GLY A 26 25.18 -9.82 -18.40
N TYR A 27 25.32 -8.57 -18.00
CA TYR A 27 26.46 -7.72 -18.37
C TYR A 27 27.77 -8.24 -17.79
N SER A 28 27.78 -8.65 -16.52
CA SER A 28 28.94 -9.27 -15.88
C SER A 28 29.37 -10.55 -16.60
N ALA A 29 28.42 -11.43 -16.93
CA ALA A 29 28.69 -12.67 -17.65
C ALA A 29 29.20 -12.40 -19.08
N TRP A 30 28.64 -11.40 -19.78
CA TRP A 30 29.06 -11.05 -21.14
C TRP A 30 30.48 -10.45 -21.16
N LYS A 31 30.80 -9.51 -20.27
CA LYS A 31 32.10 -8.82 -20.27
C LYS A 31 33.21 -9.60 -19.57
N GLY A 32 32.90 -10.28 -18.46
CA GLY A 32 33.86 -11.02 -17.66
C GLY A 32 34.02 -12.50 -18.02
N GLY A 33 33.08 -13.04 -18.81
CA GLY A 33 33.01 -14.47 -19.11
C GLY A 33 32.74 -15.31 -17.86
N PHE A 34 32.82 -16.64 -18.01
CA PHE A 34 32.67 -17.60 -16.91
C PHE A 34 34.02 -17.88 -16.23
N THR A 35 34.66 -16.82 -15.75
CA THR A 35 35.93 -16.89 -15.02
C THR A 35 35.68 -16.86 -13.51
N GLU A 36 36.67 -17.27 -12.71
CA GLU A 36 36.58 -17.19 -11.24
C GLU A 36 36.36 -15.75 -10.76
N ALA A 37 37.06 -14.79 -11.37
CA ALA A 37 36.85 -13.36 -11.11
C ALA A 37 35.43 -12.92 -11.48
N GLY A 38 34.89 -13.40 -12.60
CA GLY A 38 33.48 -13.16 -12.99
C GLY A 38 32.49 -13.73 -11.97
N PHE A 39 32.76 -14.93 -11.44
CA PHE A 39 31.93 -15.54 -10.40
C PHE A 39 31.94 -14.74 -9.09
N GLN A 40 33.11 -14.22 -8.69
CA GLN A 40 33.20 -13.33 -7.52
C GLN A 40 32.37 -12.05 -7.70
N VAL A 41 32.38 -11.44 -8.88
CA VAL A 41 31.54 -10.27 -9.19
C VAL A 41 30.05 -10.61 -9.06
N HIS A 42 29.62 -11.77 -9.56
CA HIS A 42 28.23 -12.22 -9.38
C HIS A 42 27.84 -12.41 -7.92
N LEU A 43 28.74 -12.94 -7.08
CA LEU A 43 28.51 -13.07 -5.64
C LEU A 43 28.34 -11.70 -4.96
N TYR A 44 29.05 -10.67 -5.40
CA TYR A 44 28.88 -9.31 -4.88
C TYR A 44 27.57 -8.64 -5.33
N ILE A 45 27.08 -8.97 -6.52
CA ILE A 45 25.80 -8.43 -7.04
C ILE A 45 24.60 -9.14 -6.40
N LEU A 46 24.74 -10.42 -6.04
CA LEU A 46 23.64 -11.27 -5.56
C LEU A 46 22.83 -10.67 -4.39
N PRO A 47 23.41 -10.08 -3.32
CA PRO A 47 22.64 -9.48 -2.24
C PRO A 47 21.73 -8.34 -2.72
N PHE A 48 22.21 -7.52 -3.67
CA PHE A 48 21.40 -6.47 -4.28
C PHE A 48 20.25 -7.08 -5.08
N SER A 49 20.52 -8.10 -5.89
CA SER A 49 19.48 -8.83 -6.63
C SER A 49 18.39 -9.40 -5.72
N VAL A 50 18.78 -9.95 -4.57
CA VAL A 50 17.84 -10.44 -3.55
C VAL A 50 16.99 -9.29 -2.99
N LEU A 51 17.60 -8.17 -2.62
CA LEU A 51 16.86 -6.99 -2.12
C LEU A 51 15.83 -6.48 -3.14
N PHE A 52 16.23 -6.37 -4.40
CA PHE A 52 15.35 -5.96 -5.49
C PHE A 52 14.18 -6.93 -5.70
N CYS A 53 14.44 -8.24 -5.60
CA CYS A 53 13.38 -9.27 -5.63
C CYS A 53 12.42 -9.14 -4.45
N LEU A 54 12.93 -8.93 -3.23
CA LEU A 54 12.10 -8.70 -2.04
C LEU A 54 11.23 -7.44 -2.17
N PHE A 55 11.76 -6.35 -2.76
CA PHE A 55 10.97 -5.16 -3.05
C PHE A 55 9.87 -5.43 -4.07
N ALA A 56 10.18 -6.13 -5.18
CA ALA A 56 9.19 -6.53 -6.17
C ALA A 56 8.07 -7.38 -5.55
N LEU A 57 8.41 -8.35 -4.69
CA LEU A 57 7.44 -9.17 -3.95
C LEU A 57 6.59 -8.35 -2.99
N SER A 58 7.19 -7.38 -2.29
CA SER A 58 6.45 -6.47 -1.39
C SER A 58 5.44 -5.61 -2.16
N ILE A 59 5.85 -5.05 -3.30
CA ILE A 59 4.96 -4.28 -4.19
C ILE A 59 3.81 -5.18 -4.68
N GLN A 60 4.14 -6.38 -5.16
CA GLN A 60 3.16 -7.35 -5.66
C GLN A 60 2.15 -7.75 -4.58
N ARG A 61 2.60 -7.94 -3.34
CA ARG A 61 1.71 -8.21 -2.20
C ARG A 61 0.81 -7.01 -1.92
N SER A 62 1.36 -5.80 -1.88
CA SER A 62 0.56 -4.58 -1.66
C SER A 62 -0.49 -4.33 -2.75
N LEU A 63 -0.18 -4.65 -4.00
CA LEU A 63 -1.11 -4.53 -5.13
C LEU A 63 -2.30 -5.48 -5.07
N ARG A 64 -2.22 -6.55 -4.25
CA ARG A 64 -3.33 -7.48 -4.03
C ARG A 64 -4.30 -7.01 -2.95
N ASN A 65 -3.91 -6.01 -2.15
CA ASN A 65 -4.76 -5.44 -1.13
C ASN A 65 -5.96 -4.73 -1.77
N ARG A 66 -7.12 -4.91 -1.15
CA ARG A 66 -8.42 -4.43 -1.60
C ARG A 66 -9.13 -3.72 -0.47
N LEU A 67 -10.09 -2.89 -0.87
CA LEU A 67 -11.11 -2.37 0.03
C LEU A 67 -12.41 -3.11 -0.29
N VAL A 68 -13.05 -3.67 0.74
CA VAL A 68 -14.29 -4.43 0.57
C VAL A 68 -15.33 -3.91 1.55
N VAL A 69 -16.47 -3.51 1.03
CA VAL A 69 -17.68 -3.26 1.81
C VAL A 69 -18.49 -4.56 1.82
N THR A 70 -18.63 -5.15 3.00
CA THR A 70 -19.44 -6.33 3.28
C THR A 70 -20.67 -5.92 4.11
N ASP A 71 -21.59 -6.85 4.35
CA ASP A 71 -22.75 -6.59 5.20
C ASP A 71 -22.36 -6.52 6.70
N SER A 72 -21.28 -7.20 7.10
CA SER A 72 -20.75 -7.20 8.47
C SER A 72 -19.84 -6.02 8.77
N GLY A 73 -19.14 -5.47 7.78
CA GLY A 73 -18.18 -4.41 8.02
C GLY A 73 -17.45 -3.87 6.80
N LEU A 74 -16.38 -3.14 7.10
CA LEU A 74 -15.46 -2.57 6.13
C LEU A 74 -14.09 -3.26 6.23
N LEU A 75 -13.69 -3.98 5.19
CA LEU A 75 -12.34 -4.54 5.08
C LEU A 75 -11.41 -3.54 4.40
N VAL A 76 -10.31 -3.18 5.07
CA VAL A 76 -9.23 -2.36 4.52
C VAL A 76 -7.92 -3.13 4.61
N GLU A 77 -7.60 -3.92 3.59
CA GLU A 77 -6.45 -4.86 3.61
C GLU A 77 -5.08 -4.16 3.74
N ASP A 78 -5.01 -2.87 3.41
CA ASP A 78 -3.81 -2.04 3.67
C ASP A 78 -3.54 -1.80 5.15
N PHE A 79 -4.59 -1.84 5.98
CA PHE A 79 -4.51 -1.59 7.41
C PHE A 79 -4.53 -2.89 8.22
N SER A 80 -5.49 -3.76 7.94
CA SER A 80 -5.72 -5.01 8.66
C SER A 80 -6.35 -6.06 7.73
N LYS A 81 -6.07 -7.33 8.01
CA LYS A 81 -6.76 -8.46 7.35
C LYS A 81 -8.13 -8.75 7.97
N VAL A 82 -8.48 -8.06 9.05
CA VAL A 82 -9.75 -8.19 9.76
C VAL A 82 -10.62 -6.99 9.41
N GLU A 83 -11.92 -7.24 9.21
CA GLU A 83 -12.91 -6.21 8.92
C GLU A 83 -13.13 -5.32 10.14
N PHE A 84 -13.40 -4.04 9.89
CA PHE A 84 -13.98 -3.14 10.88
C PHE A 84 -15.49 -3.37 10.92
N PRO A 85 -16.07 -3.87 12.03
CA PRO A 85 -17.52 -4.02 12.14
C PRO A 85 -18.19 -2.65 12.01
N TRP A 86 -19.36 -2.60 11.35
CA TRP A 86 -20.08 -1.34 11.18
C TRP A 86 -20.42 -0.67 12.52
N GLU A 87 -20.82 -1.46 13.51
CA GLU A 87 -21.15 -1.03 14.88
C GLU A 87 -20.02 -0.26 15.57
N VAL A 88 -18.76 -0.48 15.16
CA VAL A 88 -17.60 0.17 15.79
C VAL A 88 -17.24 1.48 15.10
N ILE A 89 -17.74 1.74 13.90
CA ILE A 89 -17.40 2.91 13.09
C ILE A 89 -18.43 4.02 13.35
N GLU A 90 -18.05 5.00 14.18
CA GLU A 90 -18.90 6.16 14.46
C GLU A 90 -18.99 7.12 13.28
N ARG A 91 -17.86 7.31 12.57
CA ARG A 91 -17.78 8.28 11.50
C ARG A 91 -16.71 7.92 10.49
N VAL A 92 -17.02 8.20 9.22
CA VAL A 92 -16.06 8.14 8.12
C VAL A 92 -15.82 9.53 7.58
N SER A 93 -14.56 9.82 7.26
CA SER A 93 -14.17 11.08 6.65
C SER A 93 -12.97 10.89 5.73
N THR A 94 -12.76 11.86 4.85
CA THR A 94 -11.57 11.90 4.01
C THR A 94 -10.71 13.10 4.31
N ARG A 95 -9.39 12.94 4.29
CA ARG A 95 -8.45 14.05 4.45
C ARG A 95 -7.47 14.13 3.27
N PRO A 96 -7.48 15.23 2.50
CA PRO A 96 -6.43 15.47 1.52
C PRO A 96 -5.11 15.80 2.22
N GLN A 97 -4.02 15.26 1.72
CA GLN A 97 -2.66 15.59 2.15
C GLN A 97 -1.80 15.85 0.92
N LEU A 98 -1.18 17.03 0.87
CA LEU A 98 -0.18 17.37 -0.14
C LEU A 98 1.13 16.66 0.18
N LEU A 99 1.65 15.89 -0.76
CA LEU A 99 2.97 15.29 -0.65
C LEU A 99 4.05 16.32 -1.01
N PRO A 100 5.26 16.22 -0.42
CA PRO A 100 6.37 17.13 -0.70
C PRO A 100 6.79 17.24 -2.17
N ARG A 101 6.36 16.31 -3.03
CA ARG A 101 6.65 16.26 -4.47
C ARG A 101 5.45 16.59 -5.36
N GLY A 102 4.44 17.29 -4.82
CA GLY A 102 3.30 17.81 -5.58
C GLY A 102 2.15 16.83 -5.86
N GLY A 103 2.28 15.57 -5.44
CA GLY A 103 1.16 14.61 -5.47
C GLY A 103 0.12 14.88 -4.38
N ALA A 104 -1.14 14.57 -4.64
CA ALA A 104 -2.20 14.62 -3.63
C ALA A 104 -2.56 13.19 -3.17
N CYS A 105 -2.48 12.97 -1.86
CA CYS A 105 -3.06 11.80 -1.21
C CYS A 105 -4.46 12.15 -0.72
N LEU A 106 -5.39 11.19 -0.82
CA LEU A 106 -6.71 11.29 -0.21
C LEU A 106 -6.83 10.17 0.83
N TRP A 107 -6.61 10.49 2.09
CA TRP A 107 -6.67 9.51 3.17
C TRP A 107 -8.11 9.22 3.56
N LEU A 108 -8.48 7.95 3.62
CA LEU A 108 -9.67 7.48 4.32
C LEU A 108 -9.37 7.42 5.81
N VAL A 109 -10.18 8.13 6.60
CA VAL A 109 -10.05 8.23 8.05
C VAL A 109 -11.32 7.69 8.69
N LEU A 110 -11.16 6.67 9.52
CA LEU A 110 -12.24 6.10 10.33
C LEU A 110 -12.14 6.62 11.75
N LYS A 111 -13.24 7.14 12.29
CA LYS A 111 -13.39 7.37 13.71
C LYS A 111 -14.17 6.20 14.29
N THR A 112 -13.60 5.57 15.30
CA THR A 112 -14.20 4.43 15.99
C THR A 112 -14.55 4.81 17.42
N GLU A 113 -15.43 4.05 18.06
CA GLU A 113 -15.77 4.23 19.48
C GLU A 113 -14.53 4.23 20.39
N CYS A 114 -13.49 3.49 19.99
CA CYS A 114 -12.24 3.40 20.73
C CYS A 114 -11.03 3.34 19.79
N ASP A 115 -10.64 4.50 19.26
CA ASP A 115 -9.50 4.63 18.34
C ASP A 115 -8.20 4.04 18.88
N SER A 116 -8.04 4.04 20.21
CA SER A 116 -6.86 3.48 20.89
C SER A 116 -6.66 1.98 20.62
N LYS A 117 -7.73 1.21 20.39
CA LYS A 117 -7.65 -0.23 20.08
C LYS A 117 -7.01 -0.51 18.72
N TYR A 118 -7.23 0.37 17.76
CA TYR A 118 -6.75 0.24 16.39
C TYR A 118 -5.49 1.06 16.14
N THR A 119 -5.06 1.88 17.10
CA THR A 119 -3.92 2.77 16.95
C THR A 119 -2.62 2.13 17.46
N ASN A 120 -1.56 2.19 16.64
CA ASN A 120 -0.19 1.85 17.05
C ASN A 120 0.78 3.03 16.89
N ARG A 121 2.06 2.87 17.25
CA ARG A 121 3.07 3.95 17.16
C ARG A 121 3.21 4.54 15.74
N LYS A 122 3.01 3.73 14.69
CA LYS A 122 3.06 4.21 13.30
C LYS A 122 1.82 5.03 12.96
N VAL A 123 0.63 4.55 13.34
CA VAL A 123 -0.64 5.27 13.16
C VAL A 123 -0.59 6.62 13.88
N ARG A 124 -0.12 6.68 15.14
CA ARG A 124 0.02 7.96 15.88
C ARG A 124 0.95 8.94 15.18
N LYS A 125 2.07 8.46 14.62
CA LYS A 125 2.98 9.32 13.84
C LYS A 125 2.28 9.84 12.59
N LEU A 126 1.55 8.97 11.89
CA LEU A 126 0.81 9.33 10.69
C LEU A 126 -0.29 10.36 11.01
N ASN A 127 -1.05 10.18 12.09
CA ASN A 127 -2.05 11.15 12.56
C ASN A 127 -1.45 12.53 12.80
N ARG A 128 -0.28 12.59 13.46
CA ARG A 128 0.43 13.85 13.69
C ARG A 128 0.91 14.51 12.40
N LEU A 129 1.29 13.71 11.39
CA LEU A 129 1.74 14.22 10.09
C LEU A 129 0.59 14.72 9.21
N ILE A 130 -0.57 14.07 9.27
CA ILE A 130 -1.74 14.44 8.48
C ILE A 130 -2.57 15.53 9.21
N GLY A 131 -2.51 15.58 10.54
CA GLY A 131 -3.28 16.51 11.36
C GLY A 131 -4.76 16.09 11.46
N ILE A 132 -5.02 14.82 11.80
CA ILE A 132 -6.36 14.24 11.86
C ILE A 132 -6.70 13.67 13.23
N ASP A 133 -7.98 13.72 13.56
CA ASP A 133 -8.61 12.97 14.66
C ASP A 133 -9.28 11.71 14.07
N GLY A 134 -8.91 10.52 14.55
CA GLY A 134 -9.29 9.22 13.98
C GLY A 134 -8.13 8.37 13.45
N ILE A 135 -8.44 7.28 12.75
CA ILE A 135 -7.51 6.28 12.23
C ILE A 135 -7.42 6.39 10.70
N PRO A 136 -6.28 6.83 10.12
CA PRO A 136 -6.04 6.78 8.69
C PRO A 136 -5.80 5.34 8.28
N VAL A 137 -6.74 4.77 7.53
CA VAL A 137 -6.71 3.34 7.17
C VAL A 137 -6.08 3.09 5.80
N CYS A 138 -6.30 3.97 4.83
CA CYS A 138 -5.68 3.82 3.50
C CYS A 138 -5.66 5.14 2.71
N ASN A 139 -4.80 5.21 1.69
CA ASN A 139 -4.82 6.27 0.69
C ASN A 139 -5.69 5.87 -0.50
N LEU A 140 -6.86 6.48 -0.63
CA LEU A 140 -7.84 6.23 -1.69
C LEU A 140 -7.32 6.56 -3.08
N SER A 141 -6.36 7.49 -3.22
CA SER A 141 -5.77 7.81 -4.53
C SER A 141 -4.94 6.67 -5.13
N THR A 142 -4.68 5.60 -4.37
CA THR A 142 -4.02 4.38 -4.87
C THR A 142 -5.00 3.32 -5.36
N TYR A 143 -6.30 3.57 -5.28
CA TYR A 143 -7.36 2.63 -5.67
C TYR A 143 -8.04 3.07 -6.96
N SER A 144 -8.32 2.10 -7.82
CA SER A 144 -9.08 2.28 -9.05
C SER A 144 -10.54 1.91 -8.82
N GLY A 145 -11.46 2.67 -9.42
CA GLY A 145 -12.90 2.44 -9.35
C GLY A 145 -13.65 3.71 -8.98
N ASP A 146 -14.94 3.57 -8.70
CA ASP A 146 -15.80 4.67 -8.30
C ASP A 146 -15.64 4.97 -6.80
N VAL A 147 -14.66 5.81 -6.48
CA VAL A 147 -14.32 6.19 -5.09
C VAL A 147 -15.45 6.99 -4.45
N GLU A 148 -16.16 7.82 -5.21
CA GLU A 148 -17.27 8.63 -4.70
C GLU A 148 -18.43 7.74 -4.27
N LYS A 149 -18.83 6.78 -5.12
CA LYS A 149 -19.86 5.79 -4.76
C LYS A 149 -19.44 4.93 -3.58
N PHE A 150 -18.16 4.55 -3.50
CA PHE A 150 -17.63 3.79 -2.39
C PHE A 150 -17.75 4.54 -1.06
N LEU A 151 -17.35 5.82 -1.04
CA LEU A 151 -17.48 6.69 0.12
C LEU A 151 -18.95 6.86 0.52
N GLY A 152 -19.85 7.12 -0.43
CA GLY A 152 -21.27 7.26 -0.16
C GLY A 152 -21.88 6.02 0.50
N ILE A 153 -21.51 4.82 0.06
CA ILE A 153 -21.99 3.56 0.67
C ILE A 153 -21.46 3.42 2.10
N ILE A 154 -20.18 3.72 2.33
CA ILE A 154 -19.57 3.60 3.66
C ILE A 154 -20.19 4.61 4.63
N GLU A 155 -20.36 5.86 4.21
CA GLU A 155 -20.97 6.90 5.03
C GLU A 155 -22.42 6.54 5.39
N GLN A 156 -23.19 6.04 4.42
CA GLN A 156 -24.56 5.57 4.66
C GLN A 156 -24.59 4.39 5.65
N ARG A 157 -23.71 3.40 5.48
CA ARG A 157 -23.66 2.21 6.35
C ARG A 157 -23.21 2.57 7.76
N ALA A 158 -22.19 3.42 7.91
CA ALA A 158 -21.74 3.89 9.22
C ALA A 158 -22.79 4.75 9.94
N ALA A 159 -23.59 5.54 9.21
CA ALA A 159 -24.68 6.32 9.81
C ALA A 159 -25.91 5.49 10.20
N SER A 160 -26.02 4.25 9.70
CA SER A 160 -27.16 3.34 9.94
C SER A 160 -26.85 2.22 10.92
N ALA A 161 -25.61 2.14 11.41
CA ALA A 161 -25.14 1.16 12.39
C ALA A 161 -25.38 1.68 13.81
#